data_AF-A0A4Y7SI11-F1
#
_entry.id   AF-A0A4Y7SI11-F1
#
_cell.length_a   1.000
_cell.length_b   1.000
_cell.length_c   1.000
_cell.angle_alpha   90.00
_cell.angle_beta   90.00
_cell.angle_gamma   90.00
#
_symmetry.space_group_name_H-M   'P 1'
#
loop_
_entity.id
_entity.type
_entity.pdbx_description
1 polymer ?
#
loop_
_entity_poly.entity_id
_entity_poly.type
_entity_poly.pdbx_seq_one_letter_code
_entity_poly.pdbx_strand_id
1 'polypeptide(L)'
;MDPEYLTKNIVDLTETELIALGFLGDDAPASVKSMVEEVRADPGHLGTVTCFMVDCLRDQCYRERAAAQDATHPSTSPTISEAETLFVELTNDPAAARTVVAPDLLPKYEANFWYHGLSGNPPKAPTNPFPVPPPGTPFARIPTKSARGVFRTRLNAVWEDVAPRILAAMKARGVKYSMLTTARFAVVEDGGDEDEDGTLGPVVAWIAVRPSTSDAAAVRDATPDILQILADVEITDVTVEWYSGSVARLVDLRSSQSG
;
A
#
# COMPACT_ATOMS: atom_id res chain seq x y z
N MET A 1 0.64 24.56 11.36
CA MET A 1 2.03 24.19 11.70
C MET A 1 2.93 25.15 10.96
N ASP A 2 3.99 25.60 11.62
CA ASP A 2 5.01 26.46 11.03
C ASP A 2 5.78 25.70 9.93
N PRO A 3 5.83 26.20 8.68
CA PRO A 3 6.57 25.56 7.58
C PRO A 3 8.06 25.37 7.89
N GLU A 4 8.68 26.28 8.65
CA GLU A 4 10.10 26.19 9.01
C GLU A 4 10.38 25.05 9.99
N TYR A 5 9.41 24.73 10.85
CA TYR A 5 9.50 23.60 11.75
C TYR A 5 9.50 22.26 10.99
N LEU A 6 8.64 22.13 9.97
CA LEU A 6 8.44 20.86 9.24
C LEU A 6 9.67 20.41 8.45
N THR A 7 10.46 21.35 7.98
CA THR A 7 11.66 21.11 7.18
C THR A 7 12.94 21.06 8.00
N LYS A 8 12.89 21.38 9.30
CA LYS A 8 14.06 21.32 10.19
C LYS A 8 14.51 19.86 10.36
N ASN A 9 15.80 19.59 10.19
CA ASN A 9 16.33 18.24 10.37
C ASN A 9 16.46 17.90 11.85
N ILE A 10 16.25 16.64 12.19
CA ILE A 10 16.39 16.12 13.55
C ILE A 10 17.83 16.26 14.07
N VAL A 11 18.82 16.13 13.19
CA VAL A 11 20.25 16.30 13.53
C VAL A 11 20.59 17.73 13.95
N ASP A 12 19.78 18.72 13.55
CA ASP A 12 19.99 20.13 13.88
C ASP A 12 19.30 20.54 15.19
N LEU A 13 18.61 19.60 15.86
CA LEU A 13 17.91 19.83 17.11
C LEU A 13 18.75 19.43 18.32
N THR A 14 18.70 20.27 19.34
CA THR A 14 19.22 19.94 20.67
C THR A 14 18.31 18.91 21.36
N GLU A 15 18.86 18.20 22.34
CA GLU A 15 18.09 17.24 23.13
C GLU A 15 16.91 17.88 23.87
N THR A 16 17.10 19.10 24.37
CA THR A 16 16.02 19.88 25.00
C THR A 16 14.90 20.21 24.01
N GLU A 17 15.23 20.56 22.76
CA GLU A 17 14.23 20.76 21.70
C GLU A 17 13.52 19.44 21.36
N LEU A 18 14.24 18.33 21.24
CA LEU A 18 13.66 17.01 20.94
C LEU A 18 12.69 16.55 22.05
N ILE A 19 13.03 16.81 23.32
CA ILE A 19 12.14 16.54 24.46
C ILE A 19 10.93 17.48 24.43
N ALA A 20 11.14 18.78 24.24
CA ALA A 20 10.05 19.77 24.19
C ALA A 20 9.08 19.50 23.03
N LEU A 21 9.58 18.98 21.93
CA LEU A 21 8.79 18.57 20.77
C LEU A 21 8.13 17.22 20.97
N GLY A 22 8.43 16.45 22.03
CA GLY A 22 7.86 15.14 22.31
C GLY A 22 8.38 14.03 21.37
N PHE A 23 9.60 14.19 20.86
CA PHE A 23 10.33 13.16 20.10
C PHE A 23 11.25 12.32 20.99
N LEU A 24 11.65 12.87 22.14
CA LEU A 24 12.32 12.16 23.22
C LEU A 24 11.55 12.36 24.54
N GLY A 25 11.95 11.63 25.58
CA GLY A 25 11.32 11.65 26.90
C GLY A 25 10.35 10.50 27.15
N ASP A 26 9.77 10.47 28.35
CA ASP A 26 8.96 9.34 28.82
C ASP A 26 7.67 9.15 28.02
N ASP A 27 7.05 10.25 27.58
CA ASP A 27 5.79 10.26 26.84
C ASP A 27 5.94 10.00 25.33
N ALA A 28 7.17 10.04 24.80
CA ALA A 28 7.43 9.77 23.40
C ALA A 28 7.23 8.27 23.09
N PRO A 29 6.61 7.90 21.95
CA PRO A 29 6.53 6.50 21.51
C PRO A 29 7.92 5.88 21.34
N ALA A 30 8.05 4.58 21.65
CA ALA A 30 9.35 3.88 21.55
C ALA A 30 9.94 3.94 20.13
N SER A 31 9.12 3.76 19.10
CA SER A 31 9.55 3.84 17.70
C SER A 31 10.04 5.23 17.29
N VAL A 32 9.44 6.28 17.87
CA VAL A 32 9.86 7.67 17.66
C VAL A 32 11.21 7.93 18.31
N LYS A 33 11.43 7.41 19.53
CA LYS A 33 12.73 7.48 20.22
C LYS A 33 13.83 6.76 19.45
N SER A 34 13.56 5.54 18.99
CA SER A 34 14.51 4.74 18.19
C SER A 34 14.95 5.47 16.92
N MET A 35 14.00 6.05 16.18
CA MET A 35 14.30 6.82 14.97
C MET A 35 15.21 8.02 15.27
N VAL A 36 14.93 8.77 16.33
CA VAL A 36 15.75 9.93 16.72
C VAL A 36 17.15 9.51 17.16
N GLU A 37 17.28 8.40 17.88
CA GLU A 37 18.56 7.85 18.32
C GLU A 37 19.40 7.36 17.12
N GLU A 38 18.79 6.66 16.17
CA GLU A 38 19.44 6.20 14.93
C GLU A 38 19.92 7.37 14.06
N VAL A 39 19.08 8.40 13.88
CA VAL A 39 19.46 9.61 13.14
C VAL A 39 20.65 10.32 13.78
N ARG A 40 20.73 10.33 15.11
CA ARG A 40 21.87 10.93 15.84
C ARG A 40 23.12 10.05 15.79
N ALA A 41 22.96 8.72 15.73
CA ALA A 41 24.07 7.78 15.63
C ALA A 41 24.71 7.78 14.24
N ASP A 42 23.94 8.01 13.18
CA ASP A 42 24.43 8.06 11.80
C ASP A 42 23.90 9.28 11.00
N PRO A 43 24.35 10.50 11.33
CA PRO A 43 23.93 11.71 10.63
C PRO A 43 24.42 11.77 9.18
N GLY A 44 25.42 10.95 8.80
CA GLY A 44 25.94 10.92 7.43
C GLY A 44 24.95 10.32 6.43
N HIS A 45 24.16 9.34 6.87
CA HIS A 45 23.14 8.70 6.03
C HIS A 45 21.72 9.17 6.35
N LEU A 46 21.46 9.56 7.60
CA LEU A 46 20.12 9.90 8.08
C LEU A 46 19.92 11.40 8.38
N GLY A 47 20.92 12.25 8.05
CA GLY A 47 20.88 13.68 8.32
C GLY A 47 19.76 14.47 7.62
N THR A 48 19.07 13.85 6.65
CA THR A 48 17.93 14.45 5.95
C THR A 48 16.58 14.18 6.60
N VAL A 49 16.54 13.44 7.72
CA VAL A 49 15.29 13.16 8.45
C VAL A 49 14.81 14.44 9.13
N THR A 50 13.60 14.88 8.78
CA THR A 50 13.01 16.14 9.28
C THR A 50 12.00 15.92 10.40
N CYS A 51 11.66 16.98 11.13
CA CYS A 51 10.58 16.99 12.13
C CYS A 51 9.26 16.46 11.56
N PHE A 52 8.93 16.79 10.29
CA PHE A 52 7.73 16.29 9.64
C PHE A 52 7.70 14.75 9.56
N MET A 53 8.83 14.13 9.17
CA MET A 53 8.91 12.67 9.04
C MET A 53 8.72 11.98 10.41
N VAL A 54 9.33 12.53 11.46
CA VAL A 54 9.17 12.02 12.83
C VAL A 54 7.77 12.26 13.38
N ASP A 55 7.13 13.39 13.03
CA ASP A 55 5.73 13.67 13.36
C ASP A 55 4.76 12.69 12.70
N CYS A 56 5.00 12.32 11.45
CA CYS A 56 4.19 11.30 10.76
C CYS A 56 4.26 9.95 11.47
N LEU A 57 5.47 9.51 11.85
CA LEU A 57 5.68 8.27 12.61
C LEU A 57 4.97 8.34 13.96
N ARG A 58 5.08 9.47 14.65
CA ARG A 58 4.43 9.68 15.95
C ARG A 58 2.90 9.65 15.88
N ASP A 59 2.33 10.34 14.91
CA ASP A 59 0.89 10.36 14.65
C ASP A 59 0.37 8.95 14.33
N GLN A 60 1.14 8.16 13.57
CA GLN A 60 0.85 6.75 13.35
C GLN A 60 0.84 5.94 14.66
N CYS A 61 1.86 6.06 15.51
CA CYS A 61 1.90 5.36 16.81
C CYS A 61 0.71 5.73 17.72
N TYR A 62 0.28 7.00 17.71
CA TYR A 62 -0.88 7.41 18.50
C TYR A 62 -2.21 6.90 17.92
N ARG A 63 -2.35 6.85 16.59
CA ARG A 63 -3.53 6.26 15.94
C ARG A 63 -3.65 4.77 16.22
N GLU A 64 -2.54 4.03 16.18
CA GLU A 64 -2.51 2.60 16.52
C GLU A 64 -2.93 2.37 17.97
N ARG A 65 -2.49 3.21 18.91
CA ARG A 65 -2.93 3.17 20.32
C ARG A 65 -4.39 3.55 20.52
N ALA A 66 -4.88 4.57 19.80
CA ALA A 66 -6.28 5.00 19.89
C ALA A 66 -7.23 3.95 19.29
N ALA A 67 -6.86 3.34 18.16
CA ALA A 67 -7.63 2.26 17.53
C ALA A 67 -7.71 1.00 18.42
N ALA A 68 -6.68 0.74 19.23
CA ALA A 68 -6.72 -0.32 20.24
C ALA A 68 -7.64 0.00 21.43
N GLN A 69 -8.00 1.27 21.64
CA GLN A 69 -8.86 1.73 22.74
C GLN A 69 -10.32 1.98 22.34
N ASP A 70 -10.61 2.24 21.06
CA ASP A 70 -11.93 2.65 20.56
C ASP A 70 -12.72 1.54 19.84
N ALA A 71 -12.59 0.29 20.29
CA ALA A 71 -13.24 -0.90 19.71
C ALA A 71 -14.79 -0.94 19.85
N THR A 72 -15.48 0.21 19.94
CA THR A 72 -16.93 0.30 20.14
C THR A 72 -17.70 0.92 18.96
N HIS A 73 -17.05 1.37 17.90
CA HIS A 73 -17.74 1.87 16.70
C HIS A 73 -17.55 0.95 15.48
N PRO A 74 -18.61 0.68 14.70
CA PRO A 74 -18.55 -0.20 13.54
C PRO A 74 -17.78 0.49 12.41
N SER A 75 -16.48 0.25 12.35
CA SER A 75 -15.66 0.48 11.17
C SER A 75 -15.85 -0.69 10.22
N THR A 76 -16.14 -0.40 8.95
CA THR A 76 -16.26 -1.41 7.86
C THR A 76 -14.91 -1.90 7.35
N SER A 77 -13.88 -1.86 8.20
CA SER A 77 -12.57 -2.45 7.96
C SER A 77 -12.49 -3.75 8.73
N PRO A 78 -11.95 -4.84 8.16
CA PRO A 78 -11.59 -5.96 9.00
C PRO A 78 -10.53 -5.47 9.98
N THR A 79 -10.92 -5.38 11.25
CA THR A 79 -9.96 -5.26 12.34
C THR A 79 -9.02 -6.46 12.23
N ILE A 80 -7.78 -6.39 12.71
CA ILE A 80 -6.82 -7.52 12.67
C ILE A 80 -7.49 -8.84 13.11
N SER A 81 -8.38 -8.77 14.11
CA SER A 81 -9.21 -9.88 14.56
C SER A 81 -10.19 -10.44 13.51
N GLU A 82 -10.81 -9.63 12.66
CA GLU A 82 -11.69 -10.09 11.56
C GLU A 82 -10.89 -10.70 10.41
N ALA A 83 -9.74 -10.11 10.04
CA ALA A 83 -8.85 -10.68 9.03
C ALA A 83 -8.25 -12.03 9.49
N GLU A 84 -7.87 -12.13 10.77
CA GLU A 84 -7.46 -13.39 11.41
C GLU A 84 -8.60 -14.42 11.43
N THR A 85 -9.83 -14.00 11.73
CA THR A 85 -11.00 -14.90 11.73
C THR A 85 -11.28 -15.44 10.33
N LEU A 86 -11.29 -14.56 9.32
CA LEU A 86 -11.47 -14.94 7.91
C LEU A 86 -10.34 -15.85 7.42
N PHE A 87 -9.10 -15.59 7.85
CA PHE A 87 -7.96 -16.44 7.55
C PHE A 87 -8.15 -17.84 8.16
N VAL A 88 -8.52 -17.94 9.44
CA VAL A 88 -8.79 -19.23 10.11
C VAL A 88 -9.91 -20.00 9.41
N GLU A 89 -11.00 -19.33 9.03
CA GLU A 89 -12.10 -19.95 8.30
C GLU A 89 -11.65 -20.51 6.94
N LEU A 90 -10.91 -19.73 6.15
CA LEU A 90 -10.39 -20.16 4.84
C LEU A 90 -9.32 -21.26 4.96
N THR A 91 -8.56 -21.26 6.05
CA THR A 91 -7.54 -22.29 6.34
C THR A 91 -8.18 -23.63 6.72
N ASN A 92 -9.36 -23.59 7.34
CA ASN A 92 -10.13 -24.79 7.70
C ASN A 92 -10.84 -25.44 6.51
N ASP A 93 -11.04 -24.71 5.40
CA ASP A 93 -11.55 -25.25 4.13
C ASP A 93 -10.67 -24.82 2.93
N PRO A 94 -9.51 -25.47 2.75
CA PRO A 94 -8.56 -25.12 1.69
C PRO A 94 -9.11 -25.41 0.28
N ALA A 95 -10.12 -26.27 0.16
CA ALA A 95 -10.80 -26.52 -1.11
C ALA A 95 -11.68 -25.33 -1.49
N ALA A 96 -12.50 -24.81 -0.56
CA ALA A 96 -13.29 -23.60 -0.78
C ALA A 96 -12.42 -22.35 -0.97
N ALA A 97 -11.27 -22.27 -0.29
CA ALA A 97 -10.33 -21.16 -0.43
C ALA A 97 -9.73 -21.02 -1.84
N ARG A 98 -9.54 -22.17 -2.53
CA ARG A 98 -8.94 -22.28 -3.88
C ARG A 98 -9.97 -22.39 -5.01
N THR A 99 -11.24 -22.59 -4.69
CA THR A 99 -12.29 -22.77 -5.70
C THR A 99 -12.73 -21.41 -6.25
N VAL A 100 -12.63 -21.25 -7.57
CA VAL A 100 -13.24 -20.15 -8.31
C VAL A 100 -14.71 -20.49 -8.54
N VAL A 101 -15.62 -19.70 -7.98
CA VAL A 101 -17.07 -19.87 -8.18
C VAL A 101 -17.60 -18.68 -8.96
N ALA A 102 -18.20 -18.94 -10.13
CA ALA A 102 -18.81 -17.88 -10.93
C ALA A 102 -19.84 -17.09 -10.08
N PRO A 103 -19.92 -15.75 -10.21
CA PRO A 103 -19.32 -14.91 -11.26
C PRO A 103 -17.89 -14.43 -10.97
N ASP A 104 -17.30 -14.81 -9.83
CA ASP A 104 -15.98 -14.35 -9.43
C ASP A 104 -14.89 -15.03 -10.27
N LEU A 105 -13.86 -14.26 -10.65
CA LEU A 105 -12.72 -14.74 -11.45
C LEU A 105 -11.53 -15.17 -10.60
N LEU A 106 -11.62 -15.05 -9.26
CA LEU A 106 -10.55 -15.39 -8.34
C LEU A 106 -11.00 -16.33 -7.22
N PRO A 107 -10.07 -17.15 -6.69
CA PRO A 107 -10.28 -17.87 -5.45
C PRO A 107 -10.57 -16.91 -4.28
N LYS A 108 -11.40 -17.35 -3.33
CA LYS A 108 -11.75 -16.55 -2.14
C LYS A 108 -10.51 -16.09 -1.37
N TYR A 109 -9.48 -16.92 -1.26
CA TYR A 109 -8.26 -16.53 -0.56
C TYR A 109 -7.52 -15.38 -1.26
N GLU A 110 -7.26 -15.53 -2.57
CA GLU A 110 -6.59 -14.52 -3.38
C GLU A 110 -7.38 -13.20 -3.38
N ALA A 111 -8.72 -13.27 -3.45
CA ALA A 111 -9.58 -12.09 -3.41
C ALA A 111 -9.46 -11.27 -2.11
N ASN A 112 -9.09 -11.89 -0.98
CA ASN A 112 -9.02 -11.23 0.32
C ASN A 112 -7.58 -10.88 0.75
N PHE A 113 -6.57 -11.59 0.25
CA PHE A 113 -5.18 -11.44 0.72
C PHE A 113 -4.20 -10.93 -0.34
N TRP A 114 -4.62 -10.69 -1.60
CA TRP A 114 -3.72 -10.25 -2.68
C TRP A 114 -2.91 -8.98 -2.38
N TYR A 115 -3.50 -8.00 -1.68
CA TYR A 115 -2.77 -6.78 -1.25
C TYR A 115 -2.49 -6.77 0.26
N HIS A 116 -2.43 -7.94 0.90
CA HIS A 116 -1.97 -8.05 2.28
C HIS A 116 -0.56 -7.45 2.42
N GLY A 117 -0.36 -6.54 3.38
CA GLY A 117 0.86 -5.74 3.52
C GLY A 117 0.81 -4.34 2.87
N LEU A 118 -0.06 -4.10 1.88
CA LEU A 118 -0.24 -2.79 1.23
C LEU A 118 -1.47 -2.01 1.68
N SER A 119 -2.50 -2.72 2.13
CA SER A 119 -3.75 -2.14 2.61
C SER A 119 -4.31 -3.00 3.75
N GLY A 120 -4.77 -2.35 4.82
CA GLY A 120 -5.56 -3.03 5.86
C GLY A 120 -6.95 -3.48 5.38
N ASN A 121 -7.41 -2.97 4.23
CA ASN A 121 -8.61 -3.43 3.53
C ASN A 121 -8.32 -3.49 2.02
N PRO A 122 -7.75 -4.61 1.52
CA PRO A 122 -7.26 -4.70 0.17
C PRO A 122 -8.43 -4.79 -0.85
N PRO A 123 -8.43 -3.97 -1.92
CA PRO A 123 -9.39 -4.12 -3.01
C PRO A 123 -9.16 -5.43 -3.78
N LYS A 124 -10.23 -5.99 -4.36
CA LYS A 124 -10.20 -7.27 -5.09
C LYS A 124 -9.21 -7.21 -6.27
N ALA A 125 -8.38 -8.24 -6.39
CA ALA A 125 -7.34 -8.35 -7.41
C ALA A 125 -7.83 -8.94 -8.74
N PRO A 126 -7.00 -8.91 -9.79
CA PRO A 126 -7.08 -9.82 -10.92
C PRO A 126 -5.80 -10.66 -11.10
N THR A 127 -5.99 -11.98 -10.97
CA THR A 127 -5.28 -13.09 -11.63
C THR A 127 -3.75 -13.07 -11.61
N ASN A 128 -3.17 -13.40 -10.46
CA ASN A 128 -1.84 -13.98 -10.37
C ASN A 128 -1.78 -14.79 -9.06
N PRO A 129 -1.40 -16.09 -9.07
CA PRO A 129 -1.49 -16.91 -7.87
C PRO A 129 -0.71 -16.32 -6.70
N PHE A 130 -1.44 -15.84 -5.70
CA PHE A 130 -0.87 -15.50 -4.40
C PHE A 130 -0.51 -16.81 -3.66
N PRO A 131 0.66 -16.89 -2.99
CA PRO A 131 1.00 -18.10 -2.24
C PRO A 131 -0.04 -18.36 -1.16
N VAL A 132 -0.63 -19.56 -1.17
CA VAL A 132 -1.57 -19.98 -0.12
C VAL A 132 -0.78 -20.76 0.93
N PRO A 133 -0.65 -20.25 2.16
CA PRO A 133 0.13 -20.91 3.20
C PRO A 133 -0.50 -22.26 3.60
N PRO A 134 0.30 -23.20 4.15
CA PRO A 134 -0.22 -24.47 4.66
C PRO A 134 -1.25 -24.28 5.80
N PRO A 135 -2.17 -25.25 6.00
CA PRO A 135 -3.09 -25.22 7.11
C PRO A 135 -2.40 -25.10 8.48
N GLY A 136 -2.85 -24.17 9.32
CA GLY A 136 -2.29 -23.91 10.66
C GLY A 136 -1.15 -22.88 10.70
N THR A 137 -0.82 -22.24 9.56
CA THR A 137 0.16 -21.15 9.53
C THR A 137 -0.32 -19.97 10.38
N PRO A 138 0.50 -19.41 11.30
CA PRO A 138 0.13 -18.21 12.04
C PRO A 138 -0.12 -17.01 11.11
N PHE A 139 -1.06 -16.14 11.46
CA PHE A 139 -1.37 -14.94 10.66
C PHE A 139 -0.14 -14.06 10.38
N ALA A 140 0.77 -13.95 11.36
CA ALA A 140 2.03 -13.23 11.24
C ALA A 140 3.00 -13.79 10.16
N ARG A 141 2.73 -14.99 9.63
CA ARG A 141 3.50 -15.64 8.56
C ARG A 141 2.76 -15.69 7.22
N ILE A 142 1.63 -14.98 7.10
CA ILE A 142 0.98 -14.81 5.80
C ILE A 142 1.89 -13.96 4.91
N PRO A 143 2.07 -14.33 3.63
CA PRO A 143 2.90 -13.54 2.74
C PRO A 143 2.49 -12.07 2.72
N THR A 144 3.46 -11.17 2.76
CA THR A 144 3.24 -9.72 2.68
C THR A 144 3.70 -9.20 1.33
N LYS A 145 2.92 -8.29 0.77
CA LYS A 145 3.20 -7.61 -0.48
C LYS A 145 3.70 -6.20 -0.16
N SER A 146 4.78 -5.77 -0.81
CA SER A 146 5.25 -4.39 -0.76
C SER A 146 5.42 -3.81 -2.17
N ALA A 147 5.13 -2.52 -2.32
CA ALA A 147 5.12 -1.83 -3.61
C ALA A 147 6.47 -1.14 -3.77
N ARG A 148 7.20 -1.54 -4.81
CA ARG A 148 8.51 -1.00 -5.16
C ARG A 148 8.40 -0.17 -6.44
N GLY A 149 9.16 0.92 -6.50
CA GLY A 149 9.23 1.76 -7.70
C GLY A 149 9.84 1.01 -8.89
N VAL A 150 9.42 1.37 -10.10
CA VAL A 150 10.00 0.85 -11.33
C VAL A 150 11.08 1.80 -11.80
N PHE A 151 12.34 1.34 -11.77
CA PHE A 151 13.50 2.13 -12.16
C PHE A 151 14.33 1.43 -13.23
N ARG A 152 15.03 2.21 -14.06
CA ARG A 152 16.00 1.73 -15.05
C ARG A 152 15.41 0.73 -16.06
N THR A 153 14.13 0.88 -16.39
CA THR A 153 13.45 0.07 -17.42
C THR A 153 13.23 0.89 -18.69
N ARG A 154 12.99 0.21 -19.82
CA ARG A 154 12.59 0.90 -21.07
C ARG A 154 11.30 1.70 -20.90
N LEU A 155 10.38 1.21 -20.06
CA LEU A 155 9.13 1.91 -19.75
C LEU A 155 9.39 3.31 -19.19
N ASN A 156 10.41 3.50 -18.34
CA ASN A 156 10.74 4.82 -17.79
C ASN A 156 11.09 5.84 -18.88
N ALA A 157 11.73 5.42 -19.97
CA ALA A 157 12.15 6.31 -21.05
C ALA A 157 10.98 6.78 -21.94
N VAL A 158 9.88 6.02 -21.96
CA VAL A 158 8.71 6.31 -22.81
C VAL A 158 7.46 6.68 -22.00
N TRP A 159 7.54 6.69 -20.67
CA TRP A 159 6.39 6.86 -19.79
C TRP A 159 5.67 8.19 -19.99
N GLU A 160 6.41 9.27 -20.26
CA GLU A 160 5.85 10.60 -20.51
C GLU A 160 4.95 10.65 -21.76
N ASP A 161 5.18 9.77 -22.74
CA ASP A 161 4.37 9.64 -23.95
C ASP A 161 3.26 8.60 -23.80
N VAL A 162 3.55 7.49 -23.11
CA VAL A 162 2.64 6.35 -22.93
C VAL A 162 1.51 6.69 -21.95
N ALA A 163 1.83 7.30 -20.80
CA ALA A 163 0.83 7.55 -19.76
C ALA A 163 -0.33 8.43 -20.27
N PRO A 164 -0.12 9.54 -21.00
CA PRO A 164 -1.21 10.30 -21.59
C PRO A 164 -2.09 9.49 -22.56
N ARG A 165 -1.51 8.59 -23.35
CA ARG A 165 -2.27 7.70 -24.26
C ARG A 165 -3.17 6.75 -23.47
N ILE A 166 -2.65 6.17 -22.38
CA ILE A 166 -3.42 5.31 -21.46
C ILE A 166 -4.59 6.11 -20.84
N LEU A 167 -4.32 7.33 -20.36
CA LEU A 167 -5.36 8.21 -19.80
C LEU A 167 -6.44 8.54 -20.84
N ALA A 168 -6.06 8.79 -22.09
CA ALA A 168 -6.99 9.05 -23.18
C ALA A 168 -7.87 7.82 -23.50
N ALA A 169 -7.28 6.62 -23.54
CA ALA A 169 -8.02 5.37 -23.75
C ALA A 169 -9.03 5.11 -22.62
N MET A 170 -8.61 5.25 -21.35
CA MET A 170 -9.51 5.14 -20.20
C MET A 170 -10.66 6.15 -20.27
N LYS A 171 -10.35 7.41 -20.61
CA LYS A 171 -11.36 8.47 -20.75
C LYS A 171 -12.36 8.15 -21.86
N ALA A 172 -11.91 7.64 -23.01
CA ALA A 172 -12.79 7.24 -24.11
C ALA A 172 -13.78 6.12 -23.71
N ARG A 173 -13.37 5.26 -22.78
CA ARG A 173 -14.19 4.20 -22.19
C ARG A 173 -15.05 4.68 -21.00
N GLY A 174 -14.98 5.97 -20.64
CA GLY A 174 -15.70 6.53 -19.50
C GLY A 174 -15.12 6.16 -18.12
N VAL A 175 -13.92 5.57 -18.08
CA VAL A 175 -13.24 5.19 -16.83
C VAL A 175 -12.69 6.43 -16.15
N LYS A 176 -13.09 6.66 -14.90
CA LYS A 176 -12.58 7.76 -14.07
C LYS A 176 -11.51 7.22 -13.14
N TYR A 177 -10.29 7.68 -13.33
CA TYR A 177 -9.15 7.27 -12.52
C TYR A 177 -8.88 8.28 -11.39
N SER A 178 -8.22 7.78 -10.35
CA SER A 178 -7.67 8.52 -9.21
C SER A 178 -6.14 8.58 -9.29
N MET A 179 -5.51 7.51 -9.79
CA MET A 179 -4.06 7.39 -9.91
C MET A 179 -3.70 6.45 -11.07
N LEU A 180 -2.61 6.76 -11.76
CA LEU A 180 -1.93 5.88 -12.71
C LEU A 180 -0.44 5.91 -12.35
N THR A 181 0.11 4.78 -11.94
CA THR A 181 1.54 4.64 -11.64
C THR A 181 2.10 3.32 -12.18
N THR A 182 3.41 3.16 -12.12
CA THR A 182 4.09 1.89 -12.37
C THR A 182 4.69 1.37 -11.08
N ALA A 183 4.46 0.10 -10.77
CA ALA A 183 5.01 -0.56 -9.59
C ALA A 183 5.60 -1.93 -9.95
N ARG A 184 6.48 -2.45 -9.10
CA ARG A 184 6.69 -3.88 -8.94
C ARG A 184 6.26 -4.26 -7.55
N PHE A 185 5.75 -5.47 -7.39
CA PHE A 185 5.40 -5.96 -6.09
C PHE A 185 6.41 -7.00 -5.63
N ALA A 186 7.03 -6.76 -4.47
CA ALA A 186 7.78 -7.79 -3.79
C ALA A 186 6.81 -8.59 -2.91
N VAL A 187 6.95 -9.90 -2.90
CA VAL A 187 6.24 -10.80 -1.98
C VAL A 187 7.26 -11.46 -1.08
N VAL A 188 7.10 -11.27 0.22
CA VAL A 188 7.89 -11.96 1.25
C VAL A 188 7.05 -13.07 1.83
N GLU A 189 7.63 -14.27 1.87
CA GLU A 189 7.05 -15.42 2.55
C GLU A 189 7.63 -15.56 3.96
N ASP A 190 6.88 -16.16 4.88
CA ASP A 190 7.33 -16.54 6.23
C ASP A 190 7.94 -15.43 7.11
N GLY A 191 7.64 -14.16 6.82
CA GLY A 191 8.15 -13.02 7.59
C GLY A 191 9.65 -12.78 7.43
N GLY A 192 10.22 -13.21 6.29
CA GLY A 192 11.59 -12.93 5.89
C GLY A 192 11.86 -11.44 5.64
N ASP A 193 13.08 -11.12 5.25
CA ASP A 193 13.46 -9.75 4.92
C ASP A 193 12.97 -9.38 3.50
N GLU A 194 12.41 -8.17 3.32
CA GLU A 194 11.88 -7.77 2.01
C GLU A 194 12.95 -7.58 0.92
N ASP A 195 14.16 -7.20 1.29
CA ASP A 195 15.25 -6.93 0.36
C ASP A 195 16.08 -8.20 0.08
N GLU A 196 16.12 -9.16 1.01
CA GLU A 196 16.85 -10.43 0.84
C GLU A 196 15.96 -11.61 0.38
N ASP A 197 14.76 -11.75 0.95
CA ASP A 197 13.88 -12.90 0.74
C ASP A 197 12.68 -12.59 -0.18
N GLY A 198 12.50 -11.32 -0.55
CA GLY A 198 11.39 -10.85 -1.38
C GLY A 198 11.47 -11.32 -2.83
N THR A 199 10.44 -12.02 -3.30
CA THR A 199 10.30 -12.33 -4.74
C THR A 199 9.67 -11.15 -5.46
N LEU A 200 10.43 -10.52 -6.38
CA LEU A 200 9.96 -9.36 -7.14
C LEU A 200 9.16 -9.78 -8.37
N GLY A 201 7.90 -9.33 -8.43
CA GLY A 201 6.99 -9.56 -9.55
C GLY A 201 7.29 -8.72 -10.80
N PRO A 202 6.49 -8.92 -11.87
CA PRO A 202 6.62 -8.16 -13.11
C PRO A 202 6.34 -6.67 -12.90
N VAL A 203 6.66 -5.85 -13.91
CA VAL A 203 6.22 -4.45 -13.93
C VAL A 203 4.70 -4.41 -14.06
N VAL A 204 4.07 -3.59 -13.22
CA VAL A 204 2.62 -3.43 -13.16
C VAL A 204 2.26 -1.98 -13.47
N ALA A 205 1.42 -1.77 -14.47
CA ALA A 205 0.65 -0.54 -14.60
C ALA A 205 -0.46 -0.58 -13.53
N TRP A 206 -0.25 0.13 -12.43
CA TRP A 206 -1.10 0.07 -11.25
C TRP A 206 -2.05 1.27 -11.24
N ILE A 207 -3.34 0.98 -11.40
CA ILE A 207 -4.35 1.99 -11.72
C ILE A 207 -5.44 2.01 -10.66
N ALA A 208 -5.58 3.15 -9.99
CA ALA A 208 -6.68 3.41 -9.08
C ALA A 208 -7.87 3.99 -9.86
N VAL A 209 -9.02 3.33 -9.82
CA VAL A 209 -10.29 3.90 -10.28
C VAL A 209 -10.99 4.61 -9.13
N ARG A 210 -11.71 5.69 -9.45
CA ARG A 210 -12.48 6.41 -8.44
C ARG A 210 -13.65 5.53 -7.97
N PRO A 211 -13.85 5.38 -6.65
CA PRO A 211 -14.91 4.54 -6.11
C PRO A 211 -16.28 4.91 -6.68
N SER A 212 -17.09 3.89 -6.97
CA SER A 212 -18.47 4.03 -7.46
C SER A 212 -18.62 4.77 -8.80
N THR A 213 -17.56 4.88 -9.61
CA THR A 213 -17.63 5.59 -10.89
C THR A 213 -17.28 4.75 -12.12
N SER A 214 -16.84 3.52 -11.93
CA SER A 214 -16.56 2.58 -13.00
C SER A 214 -16.98 1.19 -12.55
N ASP A 215 -17.63 0.44 -13.42
CA ASP A 215 -17.94 -0.96 -13.18
C ASP A 215 -16.79 -1.86 -13.66
N ALA A 216 -16.83 -3.13 -13.23
CA ALA A 216 -15.81 -4.10 -13.60
C ALA A 216 -15.74 -4.37 -15.12
N ALA A 217 -16.84 -4.16 -15.86
CA ALA A 217 -16.88 -4.36 -17.30
C ALA A 217 -16.10 -3.26 -18.02
N ALA A 218 -16.27 -1.99 -17.65
CA ALA A 218 -15.54 -0.87 -18.23
C ALA A 218 -14.01 -1.02 -18.03
N VAL A 219 -13.60 -1.48 -16.84
CA VAL A 219 -12.19 -1.72 -16.50
C VAL A 219 -11.62 -2.90 -17.30
N ARG A 220 -12.35 -4.02 -17.37
CA ARG A 220 -12.00 -5.18 -18.19
C ARG A 220 -11.84 -4.79 -19.66
N ASP A 221 -12.78 -4.02 -20.19
CA ASP A 221 -12.81 -3.65 -21.61
C ASP A 221 -11.78 -2.57 -21.97
N ALA A 222 -11.29 -1.79 -20.99
CA ALA A 222 -10.18 -0.86 -21.16
C ALA A 222 -8.81 -1.54 -21.14
N THR A 223 -8.69 -2.71 -20.50
CA THR A 223 -7.39 -3.40 -20.32
C THR A 223 -6.69 -3.74 -21.64
N PRO A 224 -7.36 -4.29 -22.67
CA PRO A 224 -6.72 -4.55 -23.96
C PRO A 224 -6.18 -3.31 -24.66
N ASP A 225 -6.88 -2.16 -24.57
CA ASP A 225 -6.43 -0.91 -25.18
C ASP A 225 -5.11 -0.43 -24.54
N ILE A 226 -4.99 -0.57 -23.22
CA ILE A 226 -3.77 -0.23 -22.46
C ILE A 226 -2.62 -1.13 -22.86
N LEU A 227 -2.86 -2.44 -22.91
CA LEU A 227 -1.85 -3.42 -23.32
C LEU A 227 -1.39 -3.17 -24.77
N GLN A 228 -2.30 -2.79 -25.66
CA GLN A 228 -1.94 -2.43 -27.04
C GLN A 228 -1.07 -1.17 -27.09
N ILE A 229 -1.40 -0.13 -26.32
CA ILE A 229 -0.59 1.11 -26.25
C ILE A 229 0.84 0.81 -25.79
N LEU A 230 1.01 -0.09 -24.83
CA LEU A 230 2.31 -0.55 -24.35
C LEU A 230 3.05 -1.39 -25.40
N ALA A 231 2.35 -2.30 -26.08
CA ALA A 231 2.90 -3.13 -27.13
C ALA A 231 3.37 -2.31 -28.35
N ASP A 232 2.66 -1.24 -28.71
CA ASP A 232 3.03 -0.33 -29.81
C ASP A 232 4.41 0.33 -29.60
N VAL A 233 4.86 0.43 -28.35
CA VAL A 233 6.19 0.95 -27.98
C VAL A 233 7.14 -0.16 -27.51
N GLU A 234 6.85 -1.40 -27.92
CA GLU A 234 7.65 -2.60 -27.64
C GLU A 234 7.80 -2.93 -26.14
N ILE A 235 6.83 -2.50 -25.31
CA ILE A 235 6.74 -2.88 -23.90
C ILE A 235 5.72 -4.00 -23.76
N THR A 236 6.19 -5.24 -23.64
CA THR A 236 5.35 -6.45 -23.59
C THR A 236 5.39 -7.19 -22.26
N ASP A 237 6.26 -6.77 -21.34
CA ASP A 237 6.52 -7.40 -20.04
C ASP A 237 5.84 -6.65 -18.88
N VAL A 238 4.67 -6.07 -19.15
CA VAL A 238 3.88 -5.29 -18.19
C VAL A 238 2.51 -5.92 -17.98
N THR A 239 2.09 -6.04 -16.73
CA THR A 239 0.71 -6.39 -16.36
C THR A 239 -0.09 -5.14 -16.00
N VAL A 240 -1.41 -5.20 -16.10
CA VAL A 240 -2.30 -4.10 -15.70
C VAL A 240 -3.10 -4.56 -14.49
N GLU A 241 -2.92 -3.89 -13.36
CA GLU A 241 -3.70 -4.14 -12.14
C GLU A 241 -4.56 -2.93 -11.80
N TRP A 242 -5.83 -3.21 -11.56
CA TRP A 242 -6.83 -2.20 -11.22
C TRP A 242 -7.24 -2.34 -9.77
N TYR A 243 -7.52 -1.21 -9.14
CA TYR A 243 -8.07 -1.20 -7.80
C TYR A 243 -8.94 0.04 -7.57
N SER A 244 -9.87 -0.03 -6.62
CA SER A 244 -10.64 1.13 -6.21
C SER A 244 -9.82 1.96 -5.22
N GLY A 245 -9.64 3.25 -5.49
CA GLY A 245 -8.88 4.15 -4.62
C GLY A 245 -9.39 5.58 -4.69
N SER A 246 -9.61 6.21 -3.54
CA SER A 246 -9.94 7.63 -3.43
C SER A 246 -8.68 8.47 -3.23
N VAL A 247 -8.66 9.67 -3.80
CA VAL A 247 -7.65 10.69 -3.47
C VAL A 247 -8.23 11.54 -2.36
N ALA A 248 -7.61 11.52 -1.18
CA ALA A 248 -7.89 12.47 -0.12
C ALA A 248 -6.78 13.53 -0.11
N ARG A 249 -7.15 14.79 0.10
CA ARG A 249 -6.12 15.79 0.43
C ARG A 249 -5.64 15.50 1.84
N LEU A 250 -4.33 15.56 2.04
CA LEU A 250 -3.71 15.30 3.35
C LEU A 250 -4.30 16.20 4.46
N VAL A 251 -4.75 17.41 4.12
CA VAL A 251 -5.40 18.35 5.06
C VAL A 251 -6.82 17.97 5.45
N ASP A 252 -7.52 17.18 4.63
CA ASP A 252 -8.93 16.83 4.85
C ASP A 252 -9.08 15.56 5.72
N LEU A 253 -8.02 14.74 5.83
CA LEU A 253 -7.99 13.52 6.66
C LEU A 253 -8.11 13.80 8.16
N ARG A 254 -7.88 15.04 8.61
CA ARG A 254 -8.07 15.44 10.02
C ARG A 254 -9.52 15.83 10.34
N SER A 255 -10.32 16.15 9.34
CA SER A 255 -11.67 16.71 9.53
C SER A 255 -12.76 15.64 9.54
N SER A 256 -12.48 14.44 9.03
CA SER A 256 -13.43 13.33 8.93
C SER A 256 -13.47 12.42 10.17
N GLN A 257 -12.71 12.72 11.22
CA GLN A 257 -12.69 11.93 12.47
C GLN A 257 -13.34 12.66 13.67
N SER A 258 -13.92 13.84 13.45
CA SER A 258 -14.59 14.64 14.48
C SER A 258 -16.10 14.78 14.26
N GLY A 259 -16.73 13.75 13.69
CA GLY A 259 -18.18 13.67 13.49
C GLY A 259 -18.76 12.42 14.12
#